data_AF-A0A497NJR2-F1
#
_entry.id   AF-A0A497NJR2-F1
#
_cell.length_a   1.000
_cell.length_b   1.000
_cell.length_c   1.000
_cell.angle_alpha   90.00
_cell.angle_beta   90.00
_cell.angle_gamma   90.00
#
_symmetry.space_group_name_H-M   'P 1'
#
loop_
_entity.id
_entity.type
_entity.pdbx_description
1 polymer ?
#
loop_
_entity_poly.entity_id
_entity_poly.type
_entity_poly.pdbx_seq_one_letter_code
_entity_poly.pdbx_strand_id
1 'polypeptide(L)' 'MVKYVNIPLPKPLYNQLTKCLDGSGYRSPTEYIIYLIRKNLPDLESEDVERRLRALGYMS' A
#
# COMPACT_ATOMS: atom_id res chain seq x y z
N MET A 1 6.01 -17.55 13.45
CA MET A 1 6.38 -17.47 12.01
C MET A 1 5.30 -16.66 11.31
N VAL A 2 5.65 -15.56 10.64
CA VAL A 2 4.66 -14.71 9.94
C VAL A 2 4.20 -15.43 8.67
N LYS A 3 2.89 -15.54 8.46
CA LYS A 3 2.31 -16.11 7.24
C LYS A 3 2.11 -14.99 6.22
N TYR A 4 2.61 -15.18 5.00
CA TYR A 4 2.45 -14.23 3.90
C TYR A 4 1.37 -14.72 2.93
N VAL A 5 0.76 -13.76 2.23
CA VAL A 5 -0.22 -14.01 1.16
C VAL A 5 0.31 -13.44 -0.15
N ASN A 6 -0.07 -14.05 -1.27
CA ASN A 6 0.27 -13.54 -2.60
C ASN A 6 -0.81 -12.57 -3.09
N ILE A 7 -0.38 -11.41 -3.57
CA ILE A 7 -1.27 -10.41 -4.17
C ILE A 7 -0.92 -10.35 -5.67
N PRO A 8 -1.84 -10.71 -6.58
CA PRO A 8 -1.60 -10.54 -8.00
C PRO A 8 -1.56 -9.05 -8.34
N LEU A 9 -0.45 -8.61 -8.95
CA LEU A 9 -0.25 -7.23 -9.38
C LEU A 9 0.12 -7.20 -10.88
N PRO A 10 -0.41 -6.25 -11.67
CA PRO A 10 0.05 -6.08 -13.05
C PRO A 10 1.56 -5.88 -13.09
N LYS A 11 2.27 -6.70 -13.88
CA LYS A 11 3.73 -6.61 -14.03
C LYS A 11 4.20 -5.19 -14.38
N PRO A 12 3.53 -4.42 -15.26
CA PRO A 12 3.95 -3.04 -15.55
C PRO A 12 3.95 -2.15 -14.30
N LEU A 13 2.94 -2.27 -13.45
CA LEU A 13 2.80 -1.50 -12.21
C LEU A 13 3.90 -1.86 -11.21
N TYR A 14 4.16 -3.17 -11.04
CA TYR A 14 5.26 -3.64 -10.19
C TYR A 14 6.61 -3.10 -10.67
N ASN A 15 6.88 -3.16 -11.98
CA ASN A 15 8.14 -2.71 -12.55
C ASN A 15 8.33 -1.20 -12.42
N GLN A 16 7.26 -0.41 -12.61
CA GLN A 16 7.29 1.03 -12.37
C GLN A 16 7.61 1.32 -10.91
N LEU A 17 6.95 0.64 -9.97
CA LEU A 17 7.23 0.79 -8.54
C LEU A 17 8.69 0.46 -8.21
N THR A 18 9.22 -0.66 -8.72
CA THR A 18 10.62 -1.04 -8.50
C THR A 18 11.57 0.07 -8.94
N LYS A 19 11.39 0.62 -10.15
CA LYS A 19 12.21 1.73 -10.66
C LYS A 19 12.10 2.97 -9.79
N CYS A 20 10.91 3.31 -9.29
CA CYS A 20 10.72 4.46 -8.40
C CYS A 20 11.42 4.29 -7.06
N LEU A 21 11.66 3.06 -6.62
CA LEU A 21 12.32 2.75 -5.35
C LEU A 21 13.86 2.65 -5.48
N ASP A 22 14.41 2.71 -6.69
CA ASP A 22 15.86 2.67 -6.88
C ASP A 22 16.53 3.84 -6.14
N GLY A 23 17.47 3.52 -5.23
CA GLY A 23 18.15 4.51 -4.40
C GLY A 23 17.36 5.06 -3.20
N SER A 24 16.13 4.60 -2.96
CA SER A 24 15.28 5.08 -1.85
C SER A 24 15.61 4.50 -0.47
N GLY A 25 16.44 3.46 -0.41
CA GLY A 25 16.75 2.72 0.83
C GLY A 25 15.77 1.60 1.19
N TYR A 26 14.65 1.47 0.47
CA TYR A 26 13.79 0.29 0.59
C TYR A 26 14.48 -0.95 0.00
N ARG A 27 14.38 -2.08 0.71
CA ARG A 27 15.01 -3.35 0.31
C ARG A 27 14.22 -4.10 -0.75
N SER A 28 12.94 -3.79 -0.89
CA SER A 28 12.08 -4.37 -1.92
C SER A 28 10.79 -3.57 -2.13
N PRO A 29 10.14 -3.69 -3.30
CA PRO A 29 8.79 -3.18 -3.49
C PRO A 29 7.78 -3.73 -2.47
N THR A 30 7.95 -4.97 -2.04
CA THR A 30 7.09 -5.60 -1.02
C THR A 30 7.17 -4.88 0.32
N GLU A 31 8.36 -4.49 0.76
CA GLU A 31 8.54 -3.71 2.00
C GLU A 31 7.81 -2.36 1.92
N TYR A 32 7.91 -1.69 0.77
CA TYR A 32 7.21 -0.44 0.54
C TYR A 32 5.69 -0.60 0.52
N ILE A 33 5.17 -1.64 -0.13
CA ILE A 33 3.72 -1.94 -0.13
C ILE A 33 3.23 -2.22 1.29
N ILE A 34 3.99 -2.98 2.09
CA ILE A 34 3.66 -3.22 3.50
C ILE A 34 3.62 -1.90 4.28
N TYR A 35 4.59 -1.01 4.06
CA TYR A 35 4.59 0.32 4.65
C TYR A 35 3.34 1.12 4.27
N LEU A 36 2.99 1.16 2.98
CA LEU A 36 1.80 1.86 2.51
C LEU A 36 0.52 1.33 3.14
N ILE A 37 0.37 0.01 3.23
CA ILE A 37 -0.78 -0.61 3.89
C ILE A 37 -0.84 -0.16 5.34
N ARG A 38 0.26 -0.30 6.10
CA ARG A 38 0.31 0.11 7.51
C ARG A 38 0.03 1.59 7.72
N LYS A 39 0.48 2.43 6.79
CA LYS A 39 0.25 3.87 6.85
C LYS A 39 -1.23 4.24 6.66
N ASN A 40 -1.92 3.57 5.73
CA ASN A 40 -3.30 3.94 5.36
C ASN A 40 -4.36 3.12 6.11
N LEU A 41 -4.01 1.98 6.70
CA LEU A 41 -4.95 1.12 7.42
C LEU A 41 -5.75 1.84 8.53
N PRO A 42 -5.16 2.73 9.35
CA PRO A 42 -5.92 3.45 10.37
C PRO A 42 -7.05 4.31 9.81
N ASP A 43 -6.87 4.89 8.62
CA ASP A 43 -7.91 5.69 7.97
C ASP A 43 -9.01 4.78 7.38
N LEU A 44 -8.63 3.62 6.86
CA LEU A 44 -9.56 2.60 6.35
C LEU A 44 -10.40 1.96 7.47
N GLU A 45 -9.85 1.86 8.68
CA GLU A 45 -10.51 1.30 9.88
C GLU A 45 -11.23 2.36 10.73
N SER A 46 -11.28 3.62 10.28
CA SER A 46 -11.88 4.70 11.06
C SER A 46 -13.39 4.52 11.26
N GLU A 47 -13.86 4.73 12.49
CA GLU A 47 -15.30 4.80 12.81
C GLU A 47 -15.96 6.07 12.26
N ASP A 48 -15.16 7.12 12.01
CA ASP A 48 -15.62 8.31 11.30
C ASP A 48 -15.91 7.95 9.83
N VAL A 49 -17.19 8.00 9.47
CA VAL A 49 -17.68 7.60 8.15
C VAL A 49 -17.08 8.47 7.05
N GLU A 50 -16.95 9.78 7.25
CA GLU A 50 -16.41 10.67 6.23
C GLU A 50 -14.93 10.35 5.98
N ARG A 51 -14.16 10.21 7.05
CA ARG A 51 -12.73 9.86 6.96
C ARG A 51 -12.53 8.53 6.25
N ARG A 52 -13.31 7.51 6.61
CA ARG A 52 -13.23 6.18 5.99
C ARG A 52 -13.64 6.21 4.51
N LEU A 53 -14.71 6.92 4.16
CA LEU A 53 -15.15 7.04 2.76
C LEU A 53 -14.13 7.78 1.90
N ARG A 54 -13.47 8.82 2.43
CA ARG A 54 -12.37 9.52 1.76
C ARG A 54 -11.18 8.58 1.55
N ALA A 55 -10.78 7.83 2.57
CA ALA A 55 -9.66 6.87 2.50
C ALA A 55 -9.92 5.73 1.49
N LEU A 56 -11.18 5.31 1.34
CA LEU A 56 -11.62 4.33 0.36
C LEU A 56 -11.78 4.91 -1.06
N GLY A 57 -11.66 6.23 -1.23
CA GLY A 57 -11.78 6.91 -2.53
C GLY A 57 -13.22 7.18 -2.97
N TYR A 58 -14.21 7.05 -2.09
CA TYR A 58 -15.61 7.38 -2.40
C TYR A 58 -15.91 8.88 -2.30
N MET A 59 -15.03 9.65 -1.66
CA MET A 59 -15.16 11.09 -1.47
C MET A 59 -13.85 11.78 -1.84
N SER A 60 -13.91 12.88 -2.61
CA SER A 60 -12.77 13.71 -3.01
C SER A 60 -12.61 14.90 -2.08
#